data_AF-A0AAI9YRE7-F1
#
_entry.id   AF-A0AAI9YRE7-F1
#
_cell.length_a   1.000
_cell.length_b   1.000
_cell.length_c   1.000
_cell.angle_alpha   90.00
_cell.angle_beta   90.00
_cell.angle_gamma   90.00
#
_symmetry.space_group_name_H-M   'P 1'
#
loop_
_entity.id
_entity.type
_entity.pdbx_description
1 polymer ?
#
loop_
_entity_poly.entity_id
_entity_poly.type
_entity_poly.pdbx_seq_one_letter_code
_entity_poly.pdbx_strand_id
1 'polypeptide(L)'
;MAQVKGAIGQNLSTEEAIAITCLATAGIYNALELYVLIFARFRRRSGRYFWSMLVANTGILLHACGGLGRFMQPTKTVIPGIFAHIGWYCMVTGQSVVLWSRLHLVVYNRITIQLVLALIITSFFCVHIPQTVLFAGVWAGNSPVWDTRFKIFEKASLMVFTLQEMIITGIFVRAGFRNFKSLFEFKAQEAKVLLSFLISMFVLVFLLDTGLVILEYTGYFVFQTTSKPIVYSIKLKVEFAVLEKLLAFTRMKQCDCHQLEDIPKDATKSFANNATLATTMNTIP
;
A
#
# COMPACT_ATOMS: atom_id res chain seq x y z
N MET A 1 29.76 -8.47 -10.55
CA MET A 1 29.13 -9.05 -11.75
C MET A 1 28.08 -10.13 -11.42
N ALA A 2 28.16 -10.83 -10.27
CA ALA A 2 27.24 -11.94 -9.93
C ALA A 2 25.90 -11.58 -9.25
N GLN A 3 25.76 -10.37 -8.68
CA GLN A 3 24.60 -10.03 -7.83
C GLN A 3 23.24 -10.16 -8.54
N VAL A 4 23.15 -9.75 -9.81
CA VAL A 4 21.86 -9.77 -10.52
C VAL A 4 21.45 -11.19 -10.87
N LYS A 5 22.39 -12.11 -11.18
CA LYS A 5 22.12 -13.50 -11.61
C LYS A 5 21.80 -14.46 -10.47
N GLY A 6 21.90 -14.01 -9.21
CA GLY A 6 21.88 -14.89 -8.03
C GLY A 6 23.27 -15.42 -7.70
N ALA A 7 23.41 -16.13 -6.59
CA ALA A 7 24.68 -16.69 -6.08
C ALA A 7 25.20 -17.88 -6.90
N ILE A 8 25.11 -17.79 -8.24
CA ILE A 8 25.64 -18.78 -9.14
C ILE A 8 27.16 -18.58 -9.17
N GLY A 9 27.88 -19.38 -8.38
CA GLY A 9 29.35 -19.47 -8.41
C GLY A 9 30.12 -18.44 -7.60
N GLN A 10 29.51 -17.79 -6.60
CA GLN A 10 30.26 -17.03 -5.58
C GLN A 10 29.95 -17.56 -4.18
N ASN A 11 31.00 -17.68 -3.37
CA ASN A 11 30.87 -17.88 -1.93
C ASN A 11 30.26 -16.62 -1.32
N LEU A 12 28.94 -16.57 -1.19
CA LEU A 12 28.29 -15.69 -0.22
C LEU A 12 28.99 -15.90 1.13
N SER A 13 29.31 -14.82 1.85
CA SER A 13 29.72 -14.99 3.24
C SER A 13 28.61 -15.74 3.98
N THR A 14 28.97 -16.61 4.93
CA THR A 14 27.99 -17.32 5.76
C THR A 14 27.02 -16.34 6.41
N GLU A 15 27.50 -15.16 6.80
CA GLU A 15 26.69 -14.07 7.37
C GLU A 15 25.65 -13.54 6.37
N GLU A 16 26.04 -13.32 5.11
CA GLU A 16 25.13 -12.86 4.06
C GLU A 16 24.07 -13.91 3.75
N ALA A 17 24.47 -15.18 3.64
CA ALA A 17 23.54 -16.28 3.39
C ALA A 17 22.51 -16.43 4.52
N ILE A 18 22.93 -16.33 5.77
CA ILE A 18 22.03 -16.32 6.94
C ILE A 18 21.08 -15.12 6.85
N ALA A 19 21.58 -13.91 6.62
CA ALA A 19 20.76 -12.71 6.54
C ALA A 19 19.71 -12.77 5.42
N ILE A 20 20.10 -13.20 4.22
CA ILE A 20 19.20 -13.41 3.07
C ILE A 20 18.11 -14.42 3.44
N THR A 21 18.49 -15.54 4.07
CA THR A 21 17.55 -16.60 4.46
C THR A 21 16.58 -16.10 5.53
N CYS A 22 17.06 -15.40 6.56
CA CYS A 22 16.22 -14.78 7.59
C CYS A 22 15.23 -13.78 6.99
N LEU A 23 15.68 -12.90 6.08
CA LEU A 23 14.81 -11.92 5.45
C LEU A 23 13.75 -12.57 4.56
N ALA A 24 14.15 -13.55 3.74
CA ALA A 24 13.21 -14.26 2.87
C ALA A 24 12.18 -15.06 3.67
N THR A 25 12.60 -15.80 4.69
CA THR A 25 11.72 -16.60 5.54
C THR A 25 10.78 -15.73 6.38
N ALA A 26 11.23 -14.60 6.91
CA ALA A 26 10.37 -13.62 7.56
C ALA A 26 9.35 -13.00 6.58
N GLY A 27 9.74 -12.75 5.33
CA GLY A 27 8.82 -12.34 4.27
C GLY A 27 7.74 -13.39 3.98
N ILE A 28 8.12 -14.66 3.90
CA ILE A 28 7.19 -15.79 3.71
C ILE A 28 6.23 -15.90 4.90
N TYR A 29 6.73 -15.84 6.13
CA TYR A 29 5.90 -15.86 7.34
C TYR A 29 4.86 -14.74 7.33
N ASN A 30 5.29 -13.50 7.04
CA ASN A 30 4.38 -12.36 6.98
C ASN A 30 3.34 -12.50 5.86
N ALA A 31 3.71 -13.07 4.72
CA ALA A 31 2.76 -13.33 3.63
C ALA A 31 1.72 -14.39 4.03
N LEU A 32 2.12 -15.45 4.75
CA LEU A 32 1.21 -16.46 5.27
C LEU A 32 0.25 -15.88 6.32
N GLU A 33 0.75 -15.07 7.24
CA GLU A 33 -0.07 -14.34 8.21
C GLU A 33 -1.08 -13.42 7.50
N LEU A 34 -0.66 -12.71 6.45
CA LEU A 34 -1.54 -11.87 5.65
C LEU A 34 -2.65 -12.67 4.96
N TYR A 35 -2.41 -13.89 4.48
CA TYR A 35 -3.49 -14.73 3.96
C TYR A 35 -4.54 -14.99 5.04
N VAL A 36 -4.11 -15.35 6.25
CA VAL A 36 -5.03 -15.55 7.39
C VAL A 36 -5.83 -14.28 7.66
N LEU A 37 -5.18 -13.11 7.73
CA LEU A 37 -5.85 -11.83 7.96
C LEU A 37 -6.85 -11.49 6.84
N ILE A 38 -6.47 -11.67 5.57
CA ILE A 38 -7.32 -11.42 4.41
C ILE A 38 -8.56 -12.31 4.47
N PHE A 39 -8.40 -13.62 4.69
CA PHE A 39 -9.52 -14.56 4.69
C PHE A 39 -10.40 -14.44 5.95
N ALA A 40 -9.82 -14.07 7.09
CA ALA A 40 -10.57 -13.87 8.34
C ALA A 40 -11.46 -12.61 8.28
N ARG A 41 -11.02 -11.55 7.60
CA ARG A 41 -11.73 -10.26 7.58
C ARG A 41 -12.74 -10.12 6.46
N PHE A 42 -12.42 -10.60 5.25
CA PHE A 42 -13.30 -10.42 4.09
C PHE A 42 -14.40 -11.47 4.07
N ARG A 43 -15.55 -11.14 4.68
CA ARG A 43 -16.76 -11.97 4.65
C ARG A 43 -17.35 -12.12 3.23
N ARG A 44 -17.10 -11.15 2.34
CA ARG A 44 -17.54 -11.17 0.93
C ARG A 44 -16.32 -11.04 0.01
N ARG A 45 -15.98 -12.12 -0.71
CA ARG A 45 -14.74 -12.28 -1.50
C ARG A 45 -14.81 -11.75 -2.94
N SER A 46 -15.68 -10.78 -3.23
CA SER A 46 -15.94 -10.31 -4.61
C SER A 46 -15.44 -8.89 -4.91
N GLY A 47 -14.96 -8.15 -3.90
CA GLY A 47 -14.52 -6.76 -4.10
C GLY A 47 -13.18 -6.65 -4.82
N ARG A 48 -13.00 -5.58 -5.61
CA ARG A 48 -11.71 -5.27 -6.27
C ARG A 48 -10.54 -5.18 -5.28
N TYR A 49 -10.81 -4.61 -4.09
CA TYR A 49 -9.84 -4.53 -3.00
C TYR A 49 -9.40 -5.92 -2.51
N PHE A 50 -10.32 -6.87 -2.39
CA PHE A 50 -9.97 -8.23 -1.96
C PHE A 50 -9.03 -8.90 -2.97
N TRP A 51 -9.37 -8.83 -4.26
CA TRP A 51 -8.55 -9.43 -5.31
C TRP A 51 -7.20 -8.75 -5.46
N SER A 52 -7.13 -7.42 -5.38
CA SER A 52 -5.84 -6.71 -5.45
C SER A 52 -4.95 -7.05 -4.25
N MET A 53 -5.52 -7.13 -3.05
CA MET A 53 -4.82 -7.53 -1.83
C MET A 53 -4.28 -8.97 -1.93
N LEU A 54 -5.10 -9.89 -2.43
CA LEU A 54 -4.74 -11.30 -2.61
C LEU A 54 -3.63 -11.45 -3.65
N VAL A 55 -3.73 -10.76 -4.79
CA VAL A 55 -2.71 -10.80 -5.84
C VAL A 55 -1.40 -10.18 -5.36
N ALA A 56 -1.45 -9.05 -4.65
CA ALA A 56 -0.27 -8.43 -4.06
C ALA A 56 0.43 -9.37 -3.06
N ASN A 57 -0.33 -9.98 -2.15
CA ASN A 57 0.21 -10.92 -1.17
C ASN A 57 0.78 -12.20 -1.80
N THR A 58 0.12 -12.70 -2.85
CA THR A 58 0.62 -13.83 -3.62
C THR A 58 1.92 -13.47 -4.35
N GLY A 59 2.02 -12.24 -4.88
CA GLY A 59 3.25 -11.71 -5.46
C GLY A 59 4.41 -11.67 -4.47
N ILE A 60 4.15 -11.24 -3.23
CA ILE A 60 5.15 -11.25 -2.14
C ILE A 60 5.66 -12.68 -1.90
N LEU A 61 4.74 -13.65 -1.76
CA LEU A 61 5.10 -15.05 -1.52
C LEU A 61 5.94 -15.62 -2.68
N LEU A 62 5.50 -15.42 -3.93
CA LEU A 62 6.21 -15.88 -5.11
C LEU A 62 7.59 -15.22 -5.23
N HIS A 63 7.69 -13.92 -4.93
CA HIS A 63 8.97 -13.21 -4.96
C HIS A 63 9.93 -13.70 -3.89
N ALA A 64 9.44 -13.94 -2.67
CA ALA A 64 10.25 -14.47 -1.57
C ALA A 64 10.72 -15.90 -1.84
N CYS A 65 9.84 -16.80 -2.29
CA CYS A 65 10.18 -18.18 -2.62
C CYS A 65 11.12 -18.27 -3.83
N GLY A 66 10.84 -17.50 -4.90
CA GLY A 66 11.69 -17.43 -6.08
C GLY A 66 13.06 -16.83 -5.78
N GLY A 67 13.10 -15.78 -4.94
CA GLY A 67 14.35 -15.18 -4.45
C GLY A 67 15.18 -16.17 -3.64
N LEU A 68 14.58 -16.83 -2.64
CA LEU A 68 15.26 -17.83 -1.83
C LEU A 68 15.78 -18.98 -2.70
N GLY A 69 14.95 -19.51 -3.60
CA GLY A 69 15.33 -20.54 -4.55
C GLY A 69 16.46 -20.09 -5.49
N ARG A 70 16.51 -18.81 -5.86
CA ARG A 70 17.60 -18.25 -6.68
C ARG A 70 18.92 -18.16 -5.92
N PHE A 71 18.90 -17.84 -4.63
CA PHE A 71 20.11 -17.69 -3.81
C PHE A 71 20.64 -19.02 -3.26
N MET A 72 19.77 -20.00 -3.06
CA MET A 72 20.14 -21.31 -2.48
C MET A 72 20.39 -22.39 -3.53
N GLN A 73 20.35 -22.05 -4.83
CA GLN A 73 20.50 -23.04 -5.89
C GLN A 73 21.97 -23.37 -6.20
N PRO A 74 22.33 -24.67 -6.25
CA PRO A 74 23.69 -25.10 -6.62
C PRO A 74 23.97 -24.97 -8.13
N THR A 75 22.95 -24.84 -8.98
CA THR A 75 23.07 -24.78 -10.45
C THR A 75 22.25 -23.64 -11.05
N LYS A 76 22.72 -23.04 -12.15
CA LYS A 76 22.02 -21.99 -12.89
C LYS A 76 20.73 -22.51 -13.54
N THR A 77 19.62 -22.49 -12.81
CA THR A 77 18.29 -22.75 -13.39
C THR A 77 17.50 -21.46 -13.51
N VAL A 78 16.72 -21.35 -14.59
CA VAL A 78 15.95 -20.14 -14.89
C VAL A 78 14.65 -20.09 -14.07
N ILE A 79 14.21 -21.23 -13.53
CA ILE A 79 12.88 -21.41 -12.91
C ILE A 79 12.66 -20.47 -11.72
N PRO A 80 13.52 -20.41 -10.67
CA PRO A 80 13.28 -19.48 -9.56
C PRO A 80 13.38 -18.02 -9.98
N GLY A 81 14.21 -17.72 -10.99
CA GLY A 81 14.31 -16.39 -11.58
C GLY A 81 12.98 -15.93 -12.18
N ILE A 82 12.28 -16.82 -12.91
CA ILE A 82 10.95 -16.54 -13.47
C ILE A 82 9.92 -16.35 -12.35
N PHE A 83 9.89 -17.22 -11.35
CA PHE A 83 8.99 -17.08 -10.20
C PHE A 83 9.21 -15.77 -9.45
N ALA A 84 10.47 -15.40 -9.20
CA ALA A 84 10.81 -14.13 -8.57
C ALA A 84 10.33 -12.94 -9.41
N HIS A 85 10.48 -13.01 -10.73
CA HIS A 85 10.10 -11.93 -11.64
C HIS A 85 8.58 -11.76 -11.75
N ILE A 86 7.84 -12.86 -11.87
CA ILE A 86 6.36 -12.84 -11.83
C ILE A 86 5.87 -12.34 -10.47
N GLY A 87 6.49 -12.81 -9.38
CA GLY A 87 6.19 -12.34 -8.03
C GLY A 87 6.38 -10.83 -7.89
N TRP A 88 7.47 -10.29 -8.46
CA TRP A 88 7.75 -8.85 -8.47
C TRP A 88 6.65 -8.04 -9.18
N TYR A 89 6.18 -8.50 -10.34
CA TYR A 89 5.06 -7.88 -11.07
C TYR A 89 3.80 -7.81 -10.20
N CYS A 90 3.37 -8.96 -9.68
CA CYS A 90 2.17 -9.07 -8.87
C CYS A 90 2.29 -8.26 -7.57
N MET A 91 3.46 -8.25 -6.95
CA MET A 91 3.74 -7.51 -5.72
C MET A 91 3.65 -6.00 -5.95
N VAL A 92 4.44 -5.43 -6.86
CA VAL A 92 4.55 -3.98 -7.03
C VAL A 92 3.28 -3.38 -7.66
N THR A 93 2.78 -4.00 -8.73
CA THR A 93 1.54 -3.55 -9.36
C THR A 93 0.34 -3.81 -8.46
N GLY A 94 0.28 -4.97 -7.80
CA GLY A 94 -0.81 -5.30 -6.87
C GLY A 94 -0.95 -4.27 -5.76
N GLN A 95 0.16 -3.82 -5.17
CA GLN A 95 0.17 -2.78 -4.14
C GLN A 95 -0.39 -1.45 -4.63
N SER A 96 0.04 -1.01 -5.81
CA SER A 96 -0.51 0.20 -6.44
C SER A 96 -2.01 0.08 -6.69
N VAL A 97 -2.49 -1.11 -7.11
CA VAL A 97 -3.92 -1.37 -7.31
C VAL A 97 -4.68 -1.47 -5.98
N VAL A 98 -4.06 -1.94 -4.88
CA VAL A 98 -4.65 -1.87 -3.53
C VAL A 98 -4.87 -0.42 -3.12
N LEU A 99 -3.86 0.43 -3.27
CA LEU A 99 -3.96 1.86 -2.97
C LEU A 99 -5.06 2.54 -3.80
N TRP A 100 -5.09 2.28 -5.12
CA TRP A 100 -6.15 2.77 -6.00
C TRP A 100 -7.53 2.24 -5.62
N SER A 101 -7.62 0.95 -5.30
CA SER A 101 -8.85 0.31 -4.83
C SER A 101 -9.29 0.84 -3.47
N ARG A 102 -8.45 1.49 -2.67
CA ARG A 102 -8.88 2.19 -1.45
C ARG A 102 -9.31 3.62 -1.74
N LEU A 103 -8.69 4.26 -2.75
CA LEU A 103 -8.93 5.66 -3.08
C LEU A 103 -10.40 5.97 -3.35
N HIS A 104 -11.16 5.03 -3.91
CA HIS A 104 -12.61 5.20 -4.16
C HIS A 104 -13.46 5.43 -2.90
N LEU A 105 -12.96 5.08 -1.71
CA LEU A 105 -13.66 5.28 -0.45
C LEU A 105 -13.56 6.72 0.06
N VAL A 106 -12.55 7.47 -0.39
CA VAL A 106 -12.22 8.80 0.14
C VAL A 106 -12.33 9.87 -0.95
N VAL A 107 -12.02 9.56 -2.20
CA VAL A 107 -12.10 10.51 -3.30
C VAL A 107 -13.43 10.36 -4.03
N TYR A 108 -14.21 11.45 -4.08
CA TYR A 108 -15.47 11.49 -4.85
C TYR A 108 -15.25 11.80 -6.33
N ASN A 109 -14.16 12.50 -6.68
CA ASN A 109 -13.88 12.89 -8.06
C ASN A 109 -13.43 11.68 -8.90
N ARG A 110 -14.30 11.25 -9.83
CA ARG A 110 -14.03 10.12 -10.73
C ARG A 110 -12.84 10.37 -11.66
N ILE A 111 -12.60 11.61 -12.07
CA ILE A 111 -11.46 11.94 -12.95
C ILE A 111 -10.15 11.62 -12.26
N THR A 112 -9.98 12.04 -11.00
CA THR A 112 -8.76 11.76 -10.22
C THR A 112 -8.52 10.26 -10.06
N ILE A 113 -9.57 9.47 -9.80
CA ILE A 113 -9.46 8.01 -9.68
C ILE A 113 -9.02 7.38 -11.01
N GLN A 114 -9.55 7.86 -12.14
CA GLN A 114 -9.16 7.37 -13.46
C GLN A 114 -7.74 7.79 -13.84
N LEU A 115 -7.32 9.01 -13.50
CA LEU A 115 -5.94 9.46 -13.71
C LEU A 115 -4.94 8.64 -12.91
N VAL A 116 -5.27 8.28 -11.66
CA VAL A 116 -4.44 7.37 -10.87
C VAL A 116 -4.36 5.98 -11.52
N LEU A 117 -5.47 5.46 -12.05
CA LEU A 117 -5.44 4.20 -12.79
C LEU A 117 -4.55 4.30 -14.04
N ALA A 118 -4.66 5.40 -14.79
CA ALA A 118 -3.82 5.65 -15.95
C ALA A 118 -2.33 5.74 -15.58
N LEU A 119 -1.99 6.34 -14.43
CA LEU A 119 -0.63 6.38 -13.89
C LEU A 119 -0.08 4.97 -13.61
N ILE A 120 -0.90 4.09 -13.00
CA ILE A 120 -0.52 2.70 -12.71
C ILE A 120 -0.30 1.92 -14.01
N ILE A 121 -1.22 2.03 -14.97
CA ILE A 121 -1.14 1.33 -16.25
C ILE A 121 0.07 1.81 -17.06
N THR A 122 0.29 3.12 -17.13
CA THR A 122 1.42 3.69 -17.85
C THR A 122 2.75 3.22 -17.25
N SER A 123 2.88 3.25 -15.93
CA SER A 123 4.08 2.77 -15.24
C SER A 123 4.29 1.27 -15.45
N PHE A 124 3.21 0.50 -15.55
CA PHE A 124 3.30 -0.92 -15.89
C PHE A 124 3.96 -1.13 -17.26
N PHE A 125 3.46 -0.49 -18.30
CA PHE A 125 4.03 -0.64 -19.64
C PHE A 125 5.43 -0.03 -19.76
N CYS A 126 5.63 1.18 -19.23
CA CYS A 126 6.88 1.93 -19.39
C CYS A 126 8.03 1.41 -18.51
N VAL A 127 7.73 0.74 -17.39
CA VAL A 127 8.77 0.28 -16.44
C VAL A 127 8.89 -1.23 -16.43
N HIS A 128 7.79 -1.98 -16.30
CA HIS A 128 7.89 -3.43 -16.19
C HIS A 128 8.39 -4.08 -17.49
N ILE A 129 7.94 -3.61 -18.67
CA ILE A 129 8.37 -4.20 -19.95
C ILE A 129 9.87 -4.00 -20.19
N PRO A 130 10.43 -2.78 -20.13
CA PRO A 130 11.87 -2.61 -20.34
C PRO A 130 12.70 -3.33 -19.28
N GLN A 131 12.26 -3.37 -18.01
CA GLN A 131 12.92 -4.15 -16.97
C GLN A 131 12.99 -5.63 -17.33
N THR A 132 11.92 -6.20 -17.88
CA THR A 132 11.88 -7.61 -18.29
C THR A 132 12.78 -7.90 -19.47
N VAL A 133 12.84 -7.00 -20.45
CA VAL A 133 13.79 -7.13 -21.57
C VAL A 133 15.23 -7.13 -21.06
N LEU A 134 15.57 -6.21 -20.15
CA LEU A 134 16.90 -6.15 -19.55
C LEU A 134 17.20 -7.38 -18.70
N PHE A 135 16.23 -7.85 -17.91
CA PHE A 135 16.37 -9.07 -17.11
C PHE A 135 16.61 -10.30 -18.00
N ALA A 136 15.84 -10.46 -19.07
CA ALA A 136 16.05 -11.54 -20.04
C ALA A 136 17.43 -11.45 -20.70
N GLY A 137 17.87 -10.23 -21.07
CA GLY A 137 19.20 -9.98 -21.63
C GLY A 137 20.34 -10.35 -20.67
N VAL A 138 20.17 -10.08 -19.37
CA VAL A 138 21.11 -10.54 -18.32
C VAL A 138 21.18 -12.07 -18.29
N TRP A 139 20.04 -12.75 -18.31
CA TRP A 139 20.02 -14.22 -18.20
C TRP A 139 20.56 -14.95 -19.45
N ALA A 140 20.17 -14.48 -20.64
CA ALA A 140 20.55 -15.05 -21.92
C ALA A 140 21.98 -14.66 -22.34
N GLY A 141 22.42 -13.45 -21.97
CA GLY A 141 23.73 -12.92 -22.33
C GLY A 141 24.81 -13.17 -21.28
N ASN A 142 26.05 -13.37 -21.75
CA ASN A 142 27.25 -13.40 -20.90
C ASN A 142 28.04 -12.08 -20.94
N SER A 143 27.51 -11.04 -21.60
CA SER A 143 28.17 -9.73 -21.68
C SER A 143 27.89 -8.87 -20.44
N PRO A 144 28.92 -8.23 -19.84
CA PRO A 144 28.78 -7.36 -18.66
C PRO A 144 27.98 -6.07 -18.95
N VAL A 145 27.76 -5.76 -20.23
CA VAL A 145 26.97 -4.60 -20.66
C VAL A 145 25.51 -4.73 -20.21
N TRP A 146 24.94 -5.94 -20.26
CA TRP A 146 23.55 -6.18 -19.83
C TRP A 146 23.37 -6.00 -18.33
N ASP A 147 24.34 -6.45 -17.53
CA ASP A 147 24.31 -6.28 -16.07
C ASP A 147 24.37 -4.80 -15.67
N THR A 148 25.22 -4.02 -16.33
CA THR A 148 25.34 -2.57 -16.08
C THR A 148 24.05 -1.84 -16.45
N ARG A 149 23.46 -2.14 -17.61
CA ARG A 149 22.19 -1.54 -18.06
C ARG A 149 21.04 -1.88 -17.12
N PHE A 150 20.95 -3.14 -16.69
CA PHE A 150 19.93 -3.58 -15.73
C PHE A 150 20.07 -2.84 -14.41
N LYS A 151 21.28 -2.74 -13.83
CA LYS A 151 21.50 -2.00 -12.57
C LYS A 151 21.10 -0.53 -12.62
N ILE A 152 21.40 0.16 -13.73
CA ILE A 152 21.01 1.56 -13.91
C ILE A 152 19.49 1.68 -14.01
N PHE A 153 18.87 0.82 -14.84
CA PHE A 153 17.43 0.85 -15.04
C PHE A 153 16.68 0.45 -13.77
N GLU A 154 17.21 -0.47 -12.97
CA GLU A 154 16.59 -0.87 -11.72
C GLU A 154 16.50 0.29 -10.72
N LYS A 155 17.57 1.07 -10.54
CA LYS A 155 17.56 2.30 -9.74
C LYS A 155 16.48 3.27 -10.19
N ALA A 156 16.38 3.50 -11.51
CA ALA A 156 15.35 4.34 -12.08
C ALA A 156 13.94 3.78 -11.85
N SER A 157 13.75 2.47 -12.05
CA SER A 157 12.47 1.79 -11.85
C SER A 157 11.98 1.90 -10.40
N LEU A 158 12.88 1.72 -9.43
CA LEU A 158 12.57 1.82 -8.01
C LEU A 158 12.14 3.24 -7.66
N MET A 159 12.82 4.25 -8.21
CA MET A 159 12.44 5.65 -8.02
C MET A 159 11.07 5.96 -8.62
N VAL A 160 10.78 5.47 -9.85
CA VAL A 160 9.47 5.67 -10.49
C VAL A 160 8.34 5.06 -9.66
N PHE A 161 8.49 3.82 -9.19
CA PHE A 161 7.47 3.19 -8.34
C PHE A 161 7.33 3.87 -6.98
N THR A 162 8.43 4.32 -6.38
CA THR A 162 8.41 5.08 -5.13
C THR A 162 7.65 6.40 -5.30
N LEU A 163 7.94 7.14 -6.37
CA LEU A 163 7.24 8.39 -6.70
C LEU A 163 5.75 8.14 -6.98
N GLN A 164 5.43 7.07 -7.71
CA GLN A 164 4.04 6.66 -7.96
C GLN A 164 3.31 6.40 -6.64
N GLU A 165 3.89 5.61 -5.73
CA GLU A 165 3.29 5.33 -4.42
C GLU A 165 3.13 6.61 -3.58
N MET A 166 4.11 7.51 -3.59
CA MET A 166 4.03 8.82 -2.92
C MET A 166 2.91 9.69 -3.50
N ILE A 167 2.74 9.74 -4.83
CA ILE A 167 1.67 10.51 -5.49
C ILE A 167 0.30 9.95 -5.08
N ILE A 168 0.10 8.64 -5.16
CA ILE A 168 -1.18 8.01 -4.82
C ILE A 168 -1.52 8.24 -3.34
N THR A 169 -0.53 8.04 -2.47
CA THR A 169 -0.67 8.26 -1.03
C THR A 169 -0.94 9.74 -0.70
N GLY A 170 -0.25 10.67 -1.36
CA GLY A 170 -0.45 12.10 -1.18
C GLY A 170 -1.85 12.56 -1.58
N ILE A 171 -2.39 12.06 -2.70
CA ILE A 171 -3.78 12.31 -3.12
C ILE A 171 -4.75 11.76 -2.07
N PHE A 172 -4.51 10.54 -1.59
CA PHE A 172 -5.33 9.88 -0.58
C PHE A 172 -5.39 10.70 0.72
N VAL A 173 -4.22 11.10 1.24
CA VAL A 173 -4.07 11.88 2.46
C VAL A 173 -4.78 13.22 2.34
N ARG A 174 -4.53 13.96 1.24
CA ARG A 174 -5.16 15.27 0.98
C ARG A 174 -6.69 15.16 0.94
N ALA A 175 -7.22 14.15 0.27
CA ALA A 175 -8.65 13.92 0.19
C ALA A 175 -9.23 13.53 1.56
N GLY A 176 -8.53 12.67 2.31
CA GLY A 176 -8.88 12.29 3.67
C GLY A 176 -9.01 13.51 4.57
N PHE A 177 -7.98 14.34 4.66
CA PHE A 177 -7.99 15.57 5.45
C PHE A 177 -9.17 16.49 5.11
N ARG A 178 -9.49 16.67 3.82
CA ARG A 178 -10.62 17.50 3.39
C ARG A 178 -11.95 16.94 3.87
N ASN A 179 -12.14 15.63 3.80
CA ASN A 179 -13.37 14.97 4.23
C ASN A 179 -13.51 14.91 5.75
N PHE A 180 -12.40 14.82 6.48
CA PHE A 180 -12.41 14.80 7.94
C PHE A 180 -12.57 16.19 8.55
N LYS A 181 -12.24 17.27 7.80
CA LYS A 181 -12.36 18.66 8.27
C LYS A 181 -13.72 18.97 8.89
N SER A 182 -14.82 18.58 8.25
CA SER A 182 -16.18 18.86 8.74
C SER A 182 -16.58 18.07 9.99
N LEU A 183 -15.80 17.06 10.40
CA LEU A 183 -16.10 16.19 11.54
C LEU A 183 -15.24 16.52 12.76
N PHE A 184 -14.09 17.17 12.57
CA PHE A 184 -13.33 17.75 13.67
C PHE A 184 -14.11 18.80 14.46
N GLU A 185 -15.10 19.44 13.83
CA GLU A 185 -15.97 20.43 14.45
C GLU A 185 -16.92 19.82 15.50
N PHE A 186 -17.24 18.53 15.40
CA PHE A 186 -18.22 17.87 16.29
C PHE A 186 -17.59 16.91 17.31
N LYS A 187 -16.54 16.16 16.95
CA LYS A 187 -15.82 15.21 17.84
C LYS A 187 -14.30 15.32 17.70
N ALA A 188 -13.76 16.46 18.13
CA ALA A 188 -12.36 16.81 17.93
C ALA A 188 -11.36 15.77 18.49
N GLN A 189 -11.64 15.15 19.65
CA GLN A 189 -10.66 14.27 20.30
C GLN A 189 -10.51 12.90 19.62
N GLU A 190 -11.62 12.21 19.36
CA GLU A 190 -11.60 10.90 18.67
C GLU A 190 -11.08 11.04 17.23
N ALA A 191 -11.47 12.10 16.53
CA ALA A 191 -10.99 12.41 15.20
C ALA A 191 -9.47 12.71 15.18
N LYS A 192 -8.94 13.40 16.20
CA LYS A 192 -7.50 13.65 16.33
C LYS A 192 -6.70 12.37 16.53
N VAL A 193 -7.15 11.47 17.39
CA VAL A 193 -6.50 10.17 17.62
C VAL A 193 -6.47 9.34 16.34
N LEU A 194 -7.61 9.26 15.64
CA LEU A 194 -7.70 8.55 14.37
C LEU A 194 -6.76 9.15 13.32
N LEU A 195 -6.76 10.48 13.18
CA LEU A 195 -5.91 11.17 12.23
C LEU A 195 -4.42 10.94 12.54
N SER A 196 -4.03 11.01 13.80
CA SER A 196 -2.66 10.73 14.24
C SER A 196 -2.24 9.30 13.86
N PHE A 197 -3.12 8.32 14.05
CA PHE A 197 -2.89 6.95 13.60
C PHE A 197 -2.70 6.85 12.07
N LEU A 198 -3.57 7.49 11.27
CA LEU A 198 -3.46 7.50 9.82
C LEU A 198 -2.12 8.12 9.37
N ILE A 199 -1.75 9.28 9.92
CA ILE A 199 -0.48 9.96 9.61
C ILE A 199 0.70 9.06 9.97
N SER A 200 0.69 8.45 11.16
CA SER A 200 1.76 7.54 11.61
C SER A 200 1.96 6.37 10.64
N MET A 201 0.86 5.77 10.17
CA MET A 201 0.89 4.70 9.18
C MET A 201 1.48 5.14 7.83
N PHE A 202 1.17 6.36 7.36
CA PHE A 202 1.76 6.90 6.12
C PHE A 202 3.26 7.22 6.27
N VAL A 203 3.66 7.77 7.42
CA VAL A 203 5.07 8.00 7.73
C VAL A 203 5.82 6.67 7.74
N LEU A 204 5.25 5.62 8.34
CA LEU A 204 5.85 4.28 8.33
C LEU A 204 6.08 3.78 6.90
N VAL A 205 5.07 3.85 6.02
CA VAL A 205 5.20 3.43 4.61
C VAL A 205 6.28 4.24 3.88
N PHE A 206 6.31 5.56 4.08
CA PHE A 206 7.32 6.44 3.49
C PHE A 206 8.76 6.08 3.94
N LEU A 207 8.94 5.76 5.23
CA LEU A 207 10.24 5.33 5.76
C LEU A 207 10.67 3.97 5.16
N LEU A 208 9.74 3.04 5.00
CA LEU A 208 10.01 1.75 4.36
C LEU A 208 10.45 1.91 2.90
N ASP A 209 9.80 2.80 2.15
CA ASP A 209 10.20 3.14 0.77
C ASP A 209 11.59 3.75 0.71
N THR A 210 11.83 4.75 1.56
CA THR A 210 13.12 5.43 1.65
C THR A 210 14.23 4.43 2.00
N GLY A 211 13.97 3.48 2.90
CA GLY A 211 14.89 2.40 3.23
C GLY A 211 15.26 1.53 2.02
N LEU A 212 14.28 1.12 1.20
CA LEU A 212 14.55 0.36 -0.03
C LEU A 212 15.36 1.17 -1.04
N VAL A 213 15.09 2.46 -1.19
CA VAL A 213 15.86 3.36 -2.05
C VAL A 213 17.30 3.50 -1.56
N ILE A 214 17.50 3.71 -0.25
CA ILE A 214 18.85 3.81 0.34
C ILE A 214 19.65 2.54 0.08
N LEU A 215 19.09 1.35 0.31
CA LEU A 215 19.76 0.07 0.06
C LEU A 215 20.20 -0.08 -1.40
N GLU A 216 19.35 0.35 -2.35
CA GLU A 216 19.66 0.28 -3.78
C GLU A 216 20.78 1.25 -4.17
N TYR A 217 20.73 2.50 -3.68
CA TYR A 217 21.70 3.53 -4.06
C TYR A 217 23.06 3.35 -3.37
N THR A 218 23.11 2.71 -2.21
CA THR A 218 24.34 2.32 -1.51
C THR A 218 24.98 1.05 -2.09
N GLY A 219 24.34 0.40 -3.06
CA GLY A 219 24.90 -0.76 -3.77
C GLY A 219 24.61 -2.12 -3.12
N TYR A 220 23.81 -2.15 -2.05
CA TYR A 220 23.38 -3.37 -1.36
C TYR A 220 22.17 -4.03 -2.05
N PHE A 221 22.31 -4.32 -3.34
CA PHE A 221 21.27 -4.90 -4.19
C PHE A 221 20.66 -6.20 -3.63
N VAL A 222 21.51 -7.08 -3.08
CA VAL A 222 21.05 -8.37 -2.52
C VAL A 222 20.12 -8.12 -1.34
N PHE A 223 20.55 -7.31 -0.38
CA PHE A 223 19.72 -6.94 0.78
C PHE A 223 18.46 -6.18 0.37
N GLN A 224 18.53 -5.33 -0.64
CA GLN A 224 17.38 -4.64 -1.19
C GLN A 224 16.33 -5.63 -1.70
N THR A 225 16.75 -6.58 -2.54
CA THR A 225 15.82 -7.56 -3.15
C THR A 225 15.25 -8.53 -2.12
N THR A 226 16.04 -8.97 -1.15
CA THR A 226 15.58 -9.87 -0.08
C THR A 226 14.72 -9.18 0.97
N SER A 227 14.86 -7.86 1.14
CA SER A 227 14.03 -7.07 2.07
C SER A 227 12.66 -6.69 1.48
N LYS A 228 12.54 -6.64 0.13
CA LYS A 228 11.28 -6.30 -0.56
C LYS A 228 10.07 -7.08 -0.01
N PRO A 229 10.09 -8.43 0.13
CA PRO A 229 8.94 -9.17 0.64
C PRO A 229 8.45 -8.70 2.02
N ILE A 230 9.37 -8.46 2.96
CA ILE A 230 9.03 -7.96 4.29
C ILE A 230 8.42 -6.57 4.18
N VAL A 231 9.10 -5.65 3.49
CA VAL A 231 8.65 -4.26 3.33
C VAL A 231 7.24 -4.22 2.73
N TYR A 232 7.02 -4.91 1.62
CA TYR A 232 5.72 -4.95 0.96
C TYR A 232 4.65 -5.66 1.79
N SER A 233 5.00 -6.67 2.60
CA SER A 233 4.06 -7.29 3.53
C SER A 233 3.62 -6.33 4.64
N ILE A 234 4.54 -5.55 5.20
CA ILE A 234 4.22 -4.51 6.19
C ILE A 234 3.34 -3.44 5.56
N LYS A 235 3.64 -3.01 4.32
CA LYS A 235 2.78 -2.08 3.58
C LYS A 235 1.35 -2.61 3.45
N LEU A 236 1.16 -3.89 3.10
CA LEU A 236 -0.18 -4.48 3.07
C LEU A 236 -0.85 -4.46 4.44
N LYS A 237 -0.16 -4.83 5.52
CA LYS A 237 -0.71 -4.77 6.88
C LYS A 237 -1.16 -3.34 7.24
N VAL A 238 -0.36 -2.34 6.87
CA VAL A 238 -0.72 -0.92 7.04
C VAL A 238 -1.96 -0.56 6.23
N GLU A 239 -2.00 -0.95 4.95
CA GLU A 239 -3.15 -0.70 4.07
C GLU A 239 -4.45 -1.28 4.64
N PHE A 240 -4.36 -2.46 5.22
CA PHE A 240 -5.46 -3.14 5.87
C PHE A 240 -5.92 -2.41 7.14
N ALA A 241 -4.99 -2.04 8.02
CA ALA A 241 -5.29 -1.29 9.24
C ALA A 241 -5.95 0.07 8.94
N VAL A 242 -5.45 0.78 7.92
CA VAL A 242 -6.03 2.04 7.46
C VAL A 242 -7.46 1.82 6.94
N LEU A 243 -7.71 0.78 6.13
CA LEU A 243 -9.05 0.47 5.63
C LEU A 243 -10.04 0.20 6.77
N GLU A 244 -9.67 -0.60 7.77
CA GLU A 244 -10.55 -0.91 8.89
C GLU A 244 -10.93 0.33 9.68
N LYS A 245 -9.95 1.20 9.93
CA LYS A 245 -10.17 2.47 10.64
C LYS A 245 -11.04 3.43 9.84
N LEU A 246 -10.87 3.50 8.52
CA LEU A 246 -11.75 4.28 7.64
C LEU A 246 -13.19 3.78 7.66
N LEU A 247 -13.40 2.45 7.61
CA LEU A 247 -14.73 1.86 7.64
C LEU A 247 -15.43 2.08 8.99
N ALA A 248 -14.71 1.94 10.10
CA ALA A 248 -15.21 2.26 11.43
C ALA A 248 -15.67 3.72 11.50
N PHE A 249 -14.87 4.63 10.92
CA PHE A 249 -15.18 6.04 10.91
C PHE A 249 -16.39 6.42 10.05
N THR A 250 -16.51 5.85 8.85
CA THR A 250 -17.69 6.09 7.98
C THR A 250 -18.98 5.61 8.66
N ARG A 251 -18.94 4.52 9.42
CA ARG A 251 -20.10 4.04 10.19
C ARG A 251 -20.51 5.00 11.31
N MET A 252 -19.55 5.57 12.03
CA MET A 252 -19.84 6.56 13.08
C MET A 252 -20.58 7.78 12.51
N LYS A 253 -20.15 8.30 11.35
CA LYS A 253 -20.83 9.41 10.66
C LYS A 253 -22.30 9.09 10.35
N GLN A 254 -22.61 7.87 9.95
CA GLN A 254 -23.97 7.49 9.56
C GLN A 254 -24.90 7.30 10.77
N CYS A 255 -24.38 6.84 11.91
CA CYS A 255 -25.15 6.77 13.16
C CYS A 255 -25.49 8.16 13.73
N ASP A 256 -24.57 9.13 13.66
CA ASP A 256 -24.84 10.51 14.11
C ASP A 256 -25.90 11.21 13.24
N CYS A 257 -25.95 10.93 11.92
CA CYS A 257 -27.03 11.46 11.06
C CYS A 257 -28.42 10.92 11.44
N HIS A 258 -28.52 9.65 11.85
CA HIS A 258 -29.80 9.09 12.29
C HIS A 258 -30.27 9.67 13.63
N GLN A 259 -29.36 9.94 14.58
CA GLN A 259 -29.75 10.55 15.86
C GLN A 259 -30.24 12.00 15.73
N LEU A 260 -29.80 12.74 14.71
CA LEU A 260 -30.30 14.09 14.42
C LEU A 260 -31.70 14.09 13.79
N GLU A 261 -32.10 12.98 13.17
CA GLU A 261 -33.41 12.84 12.51
C GLU A 261 -34.51 12.34 13.47
N ASP A 262 -34.11 11.69 14.58
CA ASP A 262 -35.00 11.21 15.65
C ASP A 262 -35.40 12.29 16.69
N ILE A 263 -35.01 13.55 16.51
CA ILE A 263 -35.57 14.65 17.32
C ILE A 263 -37.00 14.90 16.82
N PRO A 264 -38.05 14.64 17.64
CA PRO A 264 -39.42 14.87 17.20
C PRO A 264 -39.62 16.34 16.84
N LYS A 265 -40.07 16.61 15.62
CA LYS A 265 -40.40 17.96 15.12
C LYS A 265 -41.45 18.71 15.97
N ASP A 266 -42.06 18.04 16.95
CA ASP A 266 -42.96 18.65 17.92
C ASP A 266 -42.25 19.46 19.02
N ALA A 267 -40.97 19.21 19.30
CA ALA A 267 -40.22 20.01 20.28
C ALA A 267 -39.93 21.44 19.77
N THR A 268 -39.79 21.63 18.46
CA THR A 268 -39.51 22.94 17.85
C THR A 268 -40.74 23.84 17.80
N LYS A 269 -41.96 23.29 17.83
CA LYS A 269 -43.21 24.09 17.89
C LYS A 269 -43.55 24.56 19.30
N SER A 270 -43.14 23.83 20.36
CA SER A 270 -43.43 24.23 21.74
C SER A 270 -42.62 25.46 22.19
N PHE A 271 -41.37 25.62 21.72
CA PHE A 271 -40.55 26.78 22.05
C PHE A 271 -40.97 28.08 21.34
N ALA A 272 -41.61 28.00 20.16
CA ALA A 272 -42.08 29.18 19.44
C ALA A 272 -43.38 29.76 20.03
N ASN A 273 -44.24 28.93 20.64
CA ASN A 273 -45.52 29.38 21.20
C ASN A 273 -45.38 30.00 22.61
N ASN A 274 -44.29 29.71 23.32
CA ASN A 274 -44.05 30.29 24.65
C ASN A 274 -43.38 31.67 24.60
N ALA A 275 -42.81 32.07 23.46
CA ALA A 275 -42.20 33.39 23.28
C ALA A 275 -43.23 34.48 22.88
N THR A 276 -44.39 34.10 22.36
CA THR A 276 -45.46 35.05 21.95
C THR A 276 -46.47 35.33 23.05
N LEU A 277 -46.55 34.52 24.12
CA LEU A 277 -47.43 34.75 25.27
C LEU A 277 -46.80 35.61 26.38
N ALA A 278 -45.48 35.82 26.37
CA ALA A 278 -44.79 36.64 27.38
C ALA A 278 -44.77 38.15 27.06
N THR A 279 -45.22 38.57 25.87
CA THR A 279 -45.12 39.97 25.41
C THR A 279 -46.45 40.74 25.44
N THR A 280 -47.57 40.13 25.87
CA THR A 280 -48.89 40.77 25.86
C THR A 280 -49.52 41.06 27.23
N MET A 281 -48.78 40.91 28.35
CA MET A 281 -49.34 41.18 29.70
C MET A 281 -48.68 42.29 30.51
N ASN A 282 -47.89 43.18 29.92
CA ASN A 282 -47.39 44.37 30.62
C ASN A 282 -47.52 45.63 29.74
N THR A 283 -48.73 46.18 29.60
CA THR A 283 -48.96 47.64 29.48
C THR A 283 -50.45 47.99 29.58
N ILE A 284 -50.80 48.65 30.70
CA ILE A 284 -51.76 49.77 30.85
C ILE A 284 -53.25 49.40 31.05
N PRO A 285 -54.03 50.13 31.88
CA PRO A 285 -53.74 51.42 32.54
C PRO A 285 -53.53 51.38 34.06
#